data_AF-U2PQ91-F1
#
_entry.id   AF-U2PQ91-F1
#
_cell.length_a   1.000
_cell.length_b   1.000
_cell.length_c   1.000
_cell.angle_alpha   90.00
_cell.angle_beta   90.00
_cell.angle_gamma   90.00
#
_symmetry.space_group_name_H-M   'P 1'
#
loop_
_entity.id
_entity.type
_entity.pdbx_description
1 polymer ?
#
loop_
_entity_poly.entity_id
_entity_poly.type
_entity_poly.pdbx_seq_one_letter_code
_entity_poly.pdbx_strand_id
1 'polypeptide(L)'
;MKGDSFIKIYKEYFSYVYRYLYGLTYSHQTAEDLTQESFVKALSIIQVSNKSIKSWLLTVAHNLYVDYVKKNSRLSFHEDNFLNEINVQDFTDKLMLKKSVNSAFMLIKQLPENQRQVVLLCLVNELSYHQTSEILGISVSAVTNLIYRARKTLRELRREIDG
;
A
#
# COMPACT_ATOMS: atom_id res chain seq x y z
N MET A 1 -29.16 -9.93 0.39
CA MET A 1 -29.12 -8.76 -0.52
C MET A 1 -27.99 -7.76 -0.25
N LYS A 2 -27.85 -7.08 0.92
CA LYS A 2 -26.64 -6.25 1.19
C LYS A 2 -25.37 -7.08 1.40
N GLY A 3 -25.47 -8.24 2.07
CA GLY A 3 -24.35 -9.15 2.33
C GLY A 3 -23.72 -9.77 1.08
N ASP A 4 -24.53 -10.13 0.08
CA ASP A 4 -24.04 -10.75 -1.16
C ASP A 4 -23.21 -9.77 -2.01
N SER A 5 -23.61 -8.50 -2.02
CA SER A 5 -22.85 -7.42 -2.67
C SER A 5 -21.51 -7.17 -1.96
N PHE A 6 -21.50 -7.18 -0.62
CA PHE A 6 -20.26 -7.07 0.15
C PHE A 6 -19.30 -8.22 -0.15
N ILE A 7 -19.76 -9.47 -0.09
CA ILE A 7 -18.91 -10.64 -0.33
C ILE A 7 -18.28 -10.56 -1.74
N LYS A 8 -19.03 -10.10 -2.74
CA LYS A 8 -18.51 -9.90 -4.09
C LYS A 8 -17.41 -8.84 -4.14
N ILE A 9 -17.68 -7.65 -3.58
CA ILE A 9 -16.68 -6.55 -3.50
C ILE A 9 -15.44 -7.01 -2.73
N TYR A 10 -15.61 -7.69 -1.60
CA TYR A 10 -14.50 -8.19 -0.81
C TYR A 10 -13.65 -9.18 -1.60
N LYS A 11 -14.27 -10.21 -2.20
CA LYS A 11 -13.55 -11.21 -3.00
C LYS A 11 -12.78 -10.59 -4.17
N GLU A 12 -13.36 -9.57 -4.80
CA GLU A 12 -12.75 -8.90 -5.95
C GLU A 12 -11.62 -7.96 -5.54
N TYR A 13 -11.80 -7.18 -4.48
CA TYR A 13 -10.91 -6.06 -4.16
C TYR A 13 -9.93 -6.31 -3.01
N PHE A 14 -10.13 -7.36 -2.20
CA PHE A 14 -9.31 -7.64 -1.02
C PHE A 14 -7.81 -7.67 -1.35
N SER A 15 -7.43 -8.41 -2.40
CA SER A 15 -6.01 -8.57 -2.75
C SER A 15 -5.32 -7.26 -3.13
N TYR A 16 -6.04 -6.31 -3.74
CA TYR A 16 -5.49 -5.00 -4.11
C TYR A 16 -5.24 -4.14 -2.87
N VAL A 17 -6.21 -4.08 -1.97
CA VAL A 17 -6.12 -3.31 -0.72
C VAL A 17 -5.03 -3.90 0.18
N TYR A 18 -5.05 -5.22 0.36
CA TYR A 18 -4.07 -5.93 1.19
C TYR A 18 -2.64 -5.74 0.69
N ARG A 19 -2.38 -5.96 -0.61
CA ARG A 19 -1.03 -5.80 -1.17
C ARG A 19 -0.55 -4.36 -1.12
N TYR A 20 -1.46 -3.40 -1.28
CA TYR A 20 -1.13 -1.99 -1.13
C TYR A 20 -0.66 -1.68 0.29
N LEU A 21 -1.46 -2.07 1.29
CA LEU A 21 -1.15 -1.83 2.70
C LEU A 21 0.09 -2.61 3.15
N TYR A 22 0.23 -3.86 2.75
CA TYR A 22 1.42 -4.66 3.01
C TYR A 22 2.68 -4.03 2.41
N GLY A 23 2.59 -3.48 1.19
CA GLY A 23 3.70 -2.76 0.57
C GLY A 23 4.07 -1.45 1.29
N LEU A 24 3.19 -0.91 2.14
CA LEU A 24 3.47 0.29 2.93
C LEU A 24 3.97 -0.05 4.34
N THR A 25 3.37 -1.05 4.99
CA THR A 25 3.64 -1.39 6.40
C THR A 25 4.74 -2.43 6.58
N TYR A 26 4.94 -3.32 5.59
CA TYR A 26 5.78 -4.52 5.68
C TYR A 26 5.47 -5.44 6.86
N SER A 27 4.25 -5.39 7.37
CA SER A 27 3.77 -6.22 8.47
C SER A 27 2.48 -6.89 8.01
N HIS A 28 2.47 -8.22 7.98
CA HIS A 28 1.27 -8.98 7.61
C HIS A 28 0.11 -8.66 8.54
N GLN A 29 0.37 -8.66 9.85
CA GLN A 29 -0.60 -8.31 10.88
C GLN A 29 -1.19 -6.91 10.66
N THR A 30 -0.33 -5.88 10.58
CA THR A 30 -0.81 -4.51 10.39
C THR A 30 -1.57 -4.34 9.07
N ALA A 31 -1.09 -4.96 7.99
CA ALA A 31 -1.74 -4.89 6.70
C ALA A 31 -3.12 -5.56 6.70
N GLU A 32 -3.25 -6.70 7.39
CA GLU A 32 -4.53 -7.40 7.55
C GLU A 32 -5.53 -6.56 8.34
N ASP A 33 -5.12 -6.02 9.49
CA ASP A 33 -5.95 -5.17 10.34
C ASP A 33 -6.47 -3.94 9.58
N LEU A 34 -5.56 -3.20 8.93
CA LEU A 34 -5.91 -2.02 8.14
C LEU A 34 -6.79 -2.39 6.94
N THR A 35 -6.60 -3.57 6.35
CA THR A 35 -7.45 -4.04 5.24
C THR A 35 -8.87 -4.28 5.72
N GLN A 36 -9.04 -5.03 6.81
CA GLN A 36 -10.35 -5.30 7.39
C GLN A 36 -11.07 -3.99 7.74
N GLU A 37 -10.37 -3.06 8.41
CA GLU A 37 -10.92 -1.76 8.76
C GLU A 37 -11.30 -0.93 7.52
N SER A 38 -10.51 -1.00 6.45
CA SER A 38 -10.81 -0.32 5.18
C SER A 38 -12.14 -0.77 4.59
N PHE A 39 -12.40 -2.08 4.55
CA PHE A 39 -13.66 -2.61 4.03
C PHE A 39 -14.83 -2.22 4.94
N VAL A 40 -14.68 -2.35 6.26
CA VAL A 40 -15.73 -1.96 7.22
C VAL A 40 -16.10 -0.48 7.05
N LYS A 41 -15.11 0.42 7.02
CA LYS A 41 -15.34 1.86 6.84
C LYS A 41 -15.94 2.17 5.48
N ALA A 42 -15.39 1.63 4.39
CA ALA A 42 -15.92 1.86 3.06
C ALA A 42 -17.41 1.47 2.97
N LEU A 43 -17.77 0.26 3.40
CA LEU A 43 -19.14 -0.24 3.26
C LEU A 43 -20.17 0.51 4.12
N SER A 44 -19.72 1.06 5.25
CA SER A 44 -20.59 1.92 6.08
C SER A 44 -21.00 3.22 5.38
N ILE A 45 -20.27 3.63 4.34
CA ILE A 45 -20.44 4.90 3.62
C ILE A 45 -20.82 4.66 2.15
N ILE A 46 -21.23 3.45 1.73
CA ILE A 46 -21.66 3.21 0.33
C ILE A 46 -22.91 4.05 0.01
N GLN A 47 -22.66 5.27 -0.46
CA GLN A 47 -23.37 5.92 -1.55
C GLN A 47 -22.43 5.78 -2.74
N VAL A 48 -22.82 4.98 -3.73
CA VAL A 48 -22.00 4.68 -4.91
C VAL A 48 -21.64 5.99 -5.60
N SER A 49 -20.45 6.52 -5.32
CA SER A 49 -19.92 7.70 -6.01
C SER A 49 -19.51 7.29 -7.44
N ASN A 50 -19.43 8.27 -8.35
CA ASN A 50 -18.92 8.05 -9.71
C ASN A 50 -17.44 7.61 -9.78
N LYS A 51 -16.75 7.42 -8.64
CA LYS A 51 -15.38 6.89 -8.59
C LYS A 51 -15.39 5.37 -8.67
N SER A 52 -14.36 4.78 -9.29
CA SER A 52 -14.19 3.33 -9.29
C SER A 52 -14.08 2.79 -7.87
N ILE A 53 -14.72 1.66 -7.60
CA ILE A 53 -14.71 1.00 -6.28
C ILE A 53 -13.27 0.76 -5.81
N LYS A 54 -12.38 0.33 -6.72
CA LYS A 54 -10.95 0.15 -6.44
C LYS A 54 -10.28 1.43 -5.93
N SER A 55 -10.47 2.55 -6.64
CA SER A 55 -9.86 3.84 -6.27
C SER A 55 -10.37 4.31 -4.91
N TRP A 56 -11.67 4.14 -4.67
CA TRP A 56 -12.28 4.51 -3.40
C TRP A 56 -11.78 3.67 -2.23
N LEU A 57 -11.72 2.34 -2.38
CA LEU A 57 -11.15 1.45 -1.36
C LEU A 57 -9.68 1.79 -1.05
N LEU A 58 -8.89 2.05 -2.08
CA LEU A 58 -7.49 2.46 -1.91
C LEU A 58 -7.36 3.84 -1.27
N THR A 59 -8.33 4.75 -1.47
CA THR A 59 -8.39 6.03 -0.76
C THR A 59 -8.62 5.81 0.74
N VAL A 60 -9.61 5.00 1.11
CA VAL A 60 -9.91 4.69 2.51
C VAL A 60 -8.70 4.01 3.18
N ALA A 61 -8.10 3.03 2.50
CA ALA A 61 -6.91 2.34 2.98
C ALA A 61 -5.72 3.27 3.17
N HIS A 62 -5.46 4.19 2.23
CA HIS A 62 -4.38 5.15 2.36
C HIS A 62 -4.58 6.09 3.56
N ASN A 63 -5.80 6.60 3.75
CA ASN A 63 -6.12 7.47 4.89
C ASN A 63 -5.89 6.75 6.22
N LEU A 64 -6.34 5.49 6.33
CA LEU A 64 -6.10 4.65 7.50
C LEU A 64 -4.61 4.42 7.77
N TYR A 65 -3.82 4.16 6.72
CA TYR A 65 -2.38 4.06 6.84
C TYR A 65 -1.74 5.36 7.33
N VAL A 66 -2.14 6.52 6.79
CA VAL A 66 -1.62 7.82 7.23
C VAL A 66 -1.95 8.08 8.71
N ASP A 67 -3.17 7.74 9.15
CA ASP A 67 -3.57 7.86 10.55
C ASP A 67 -2.79 6.90 11.46
N TYR A 68 -2.56 5.66 11.01
CA TYR A 68 -1.71 4.69 11.69
C TYR A 68 -0.28 5.23 11.88
N VAL A 69 0.36 5.74 10.81
CA VAL A 69 1.72 6.32 10.89
C VAL A 69 1.75 7.53 11.83
N LYS A 70 0.76 8.41 11.78
CA LYS A 70 0.67 9.57 12.68
C LYS A 70 0.52 9.15 14.14
N LYS A 71 -0.28 8.12 14.43
CA LYS A 71 -0.47 7.60 15.79
C LYS A 71 0.81 6.95 16.30
N ASN A 72 1.45 6.11 15.49
CA ASN A 72 2.65 5.39 15.90
C ASN A 72 3.87 6.30 16.02
N SER A 73 4.02 7.30 15.15
CA SER A 73 5.09 8.29 15.31
C SER A 73 4.95 9.11 16.59
N ARG A 74 3.72 9.51 16.97
CA ARG A 74 3.46 10.19 18.25
C ARG A 74 3.77 9.33 19.47
N LEU A 75 3.51 8.02 19.40
CA LEU A 75 3.86 7.07 20.46
C LEU A 75 5.38 6.89 20.57
N SER A 76 6.09 6.81 19.44
CA SER A 76 7.56 6.77 19.42
C SER A 76 8.23 8.05 19.94
N PHE A 77 7.56 9.20 19.91
CA PHE A 77 8.05 10.45 20.54
C PHE A 77 7.85 10.48 22.06
N HIS A 78 7.02 9.61 22.63
CA HIS A 78 6.84 9.48 24.08
C HIS A 78 7.61 8.30 24.69
N GLU A 79 8.12 7.40 23.85
CA GLU A 79 8.96 6.27 24.24
C GLU A 79 10.20 6.25 23.35
N ASP A 80 11.23 7.02 23.74
CA ASP A 80 12.60 6.78 23.31
C ASP A 80 12.96 5.35 23.74
N ASN A 81 12.77 4.37 22.83
CA ASN A 81 13.41 3.03 22.73
C ASN A 81 12.49 1.93 22.18
N PHE A 82 11.90 2.08 20.99
CA PHE A 82 11.44 0.92 20.22
C PHE A 82 11.76 1.08 18.73
N LEU A 83 13.06 1.21 18.43
CA LEU A 83 13.57 0.86 17.11
C LEU A 83 14.15 -0.56 17.18
N ASN A 84 13.70 -1.38 16.24
CA ASN A 84 14.19 -2.71 15.88
C ASN A 84 13.62 -3.90 16.67
N GLU A 85 12.39 -4.30 16.34
CA GLU A 85 12.11 -5.73 16.20
C GLU A 85 11.74 -6.04 14.76
N ILE A 86 12.78 -6.35 13.99
CA ILE A 86 12.66 -6.97 12.68
C ILE A 86 12.24 -8.42 12.93
N ASN A 87 10.94 -8.71 12.83
CA ASN A 87 10.48 -10.09 12.85
C ASN A 87 10.71 -10.70 11.45
N VAL A 88 11.91 -11.23 11.23
CA VAL A 88 12.31 -11.97 10.01
C VAL A 88 11.50 -13.27 9.87
N GLN A 89 10.77 -13.68 10.91
CA GLN A 89 10.13 -14.99 10.97
C GLN A 89 8.88 -15.11 10.09
N ASP A 90 8.20 -14.00 9.79
CA ASP A 90 7.00 -13.98 8.93
C ASP A 90 7.31 -14.26 7.44
N PHE A 91 8.58 -14.25 7.04
CA PHE A 91 9.00 -14.63 5.68
C PHE A 91 8.89 -16.13 5.39
N THR A 92 8.69 -16.95 6.42
CA THR A 92 8.77 -18.42 6.28
C THR A 92 7.43 -19.03 5.86
N ASP A 93 6.31 -18.34 6.09
CA ASP A 93 5.00 -18.95 5.91
C ASP A 93 4.36 -18.57 4.57
N LYS A 94 4.65 -19.41 3.56
CA LYS A 94 3.76 -19.80 2.42
C LYS A 94 4.05 -19.36 0.97
N LEU A 95 5.21 -18.84 0.56
CA LEU A 95 5.38 -18.53 -0.88
C LEU A 95 6.64 -19.07 -1.56
N MET A 96 6.56 -20.37 -1.89
CA MET A 96 7.11 -20.97 -3.12
C MET A 96 6.45 -20.44 -4.41
N LEU A 97 5.97 -19.20 -4.47
CA LEU A 97 5.35 -18.62 -5.68
C LEU A 97 6.28 -17.56 -6.29
N LYS A 98 7.24 -18.08 -7.06
CA LYS A 98 8.15 -17.40 -8.01
C LYS A 98 9.18 -16.45 -7.39
N LYS A 99 10.44 -16.91 -7.37
CA LYS A 99 11.66 -16.14 -7.01
C LYS A 99 11.75 -14.73 -7.65
N SER A 100 11.09 -14.46 -8.77
CA SER A 100 11.05 -13.14 -9.43
C SER A 100 10.04 -12.13 -8.86
N VAL A 101 8.97 -12.59 -8.21
CA VAL A 101 7.96 -11.69 -7.61
C VAL A 101 8.45 -11.16 -6.25
N ASN A 102 9.19 -11.99 -5.51
CA ASN A 102 9.84 -11.58 -4.26
C ASN A 102 10.92 -10.53 -4.49
N SER A 103 11.72 -10.62 -5.56
CA SER A 103 12.77 -9.62 -5.83
C SER A 103 12.19 -8.23 -6.15
N ALA A 104 11.08 -8.17 -6.90
CA ALA A 104 10.41 -6.90 -7.22
C ALA A 104 9.84 -6.22 -5.97
N PHE A 105 9.20 -6.96 -5.05
CA PHE A 105 8.70 -6.41 -3.80
C PHE A 105 9.83 -5.95 -2.87
N MET A 106 10.96 -6.68 -2.84
CA MET A 106 12.15 -6.27 -2.08
C MET A 106 12.78 -4.98 -2.62
N LEU A 107 12.77 -4.77 -3.94
CA LEU A 107 13.23 -3.51 -4.55
C LEU A 107 12.28 -2.34 -4.23
N ILE A 108 10.96 -2.57 -4.32
CA ILE A 108 9.96 -1.58 -3.94
C ILE A 108 10.10 -1.23 -2.45
N LYS A 109 10.51 -2.18 -1.61
CA LYS A 109 10.71 -1.94 -0.17
C LYS A 109 11.78 -0.89 0.13
N GLN A 110 12.80 -0.82 -0.71
CA GLN A 110 13.92 0.10 -0.57
C GLN A 110 13.62 1.50 -1.10
N LEU A 111 12.48 1.70 -1.77
CA LEU A 111 12.10 3.03 -2.23
C LEU A 111 11.76 3.96 -1.06
N PRO A 112 12.10 5.25 -1.16
CA PRO A 112 11.53 6.29 -0.29
C PRO A 112 10.01 6.18 -0.29
N GLU A 113 9.38 6.46 0.86
CA GLU A 113 7.96 6.19 1.06
C GLU A 113 7.05 6.85 0.01
N ASN A 114 7.31 8.11 -0.33
CA ASN A 114 6.56 8.83 -1.37
C ASN A 114 6.69 8.20 -2.76
N GLN A 115 7.86 7.66 -3.12
CA GLN A 115 8.09 6.93 -4.36
C GLN A 115 7.40 5.57 -4.33
N ARG A 116 7.44 4.89 -3.18
CA ARG A 116 6.78 3.60 -2.97
C ARG A 116 5.26 3.71 -3.11
N GLN A 117 4.66 4.71 -2.48
CA GLN A 117 3.22 4.98 -2.58
C GLN A 117 2.77 5.13 -4.04
N VAL A 118 3.46 5.96 -4.85
CA VAL A 118 3.07 6.13 -6.26
C VAL A 118 3.32 4.87 -7.10
N VAL A 119 4.37 4.09 -6.81
CA VAL A 119 4.63 2.83 -7.51
C VAL A 119 3.53 1.81 -7.22
N LEU A 120 3.14 1.67 -5.95
CA LEU A 120 2.09 0.74 -5.56
C LEU A 120 0.71 1.15 -6.13
N LEU A 121 0.42 2.45 -6.23
CA LEU A 121 -0.85 2.93 -6.79
C LEU A 121 -0.87 2.86 -8.34
N CYS A 122 0.14 3.39 -9.02
CA CYS A 122 0.14 3.49 -10.47
C CYS A 122 0.59 2.21 -11.18
N LEU A 123 1.63 1.53 -10.68
CA LEU A 123 2.25 0.41 -11.39
C LEU A 123 1.70 -0.94 -10.93
N VAL A 124 1.39 -1.09 -9.63
CA VAL A 124 0.84 -2.34 -9.09
C VAL A 124 -0.69 -2.34 -9.13
N ASN A 125 -1.32 -1.22 -8.83
CA ASN A 125 -2.78 -1.09 -8.82
C ASN A 125 -3.35 -0.46 -10.11
N GLU A 126 -2.49 -0.08 -11.06
CA GLU A 126 -2.90 0.44 -12.37
C GLU A 126 -3.83 1.66 -12.29
N LEU A 127 -3.73 2.45 -11.21
CA LEU A 127 -4.48 3.69 -11.10
C LEU A 127 -3.90 4.77 -12.02
N SER A 128 -4.77 5.64 -12.52
CA SER A 128 -4.31 6.80 -13.28
C SER A 128 -3.56 7.78 -12.39
N TYR A 129 -2.75 8.67 -13.00
CA TYR A 129 -2.04 9.69 -12.25
C TYR A 129 -3.01 10.66 -11.56
N HIS A 130 -4.18 10.90 -12.17
CA HIS A 130 -5.25 11.69 -11.55
C HIS A 130 -5.79 11.00 -10.30
N GLN A 131 -6.20 9.73 -10.38
CA GLN A 131 -6.69 8.98 -9.21
C GLN A 131 -5.65 8.92 -8.10
N THR A 132 -4.38 8.68 -8.46
CA THR A 132 -3.26 8.67 -7.51
C THR A 132 -3.06 10.03 -6.86
N SER A 133 -3.18 11.12 -7.62
CA SER A 133 -3.07 12.49 -7.09
C SER A 133 -4.18 12.80 -6.07
N GLU A 134 -5.40 12.32 -6.32
CA GLU A 134 -6.52 12.46 -5.38
C GLU A 134 -6.30 11.65 -4.10
N ILE A 135 -5.80 10.42 -4.20
CA ILE A 135 -5.53 9.55 -3.06
C ILE A 135 -4.43 10.15 -2.17
N LEU A 136 -3.35 10.63 -2.79
CA LEU A 136 -2.18 11.12 -2.05
C LEU A 136 -2.29 12.60 -1.64
N GLY A 137 -3.29 13.34 -2.12
CA GLY A 137 -3.46 14.75 -1.83
C GLY A 137 -2.33 15.64 -2.41
N ILE A 138 -1.76 15.27 -3.55
CA ILE A 138 -0.68 16.00 -4.24
C ILE A 138 -1.08 16.34 -5.68
N SER A 139 -0.30 17.17 -6.38
CA SER A 139 -0.59 17.48 -7.79
C SER A 139 -0.28 16.31 -8.74
N VAL A 140 -0.98 16.22 -9.87
CA VAL A 140 -0.67 15.24 -10.94
C VAL A 140 0.78 15.36 -11.42
N SER A 141 1.31 16.59 -11.50
CA SER A 141 2.72 16.84 -11.83
C SER A 141 3.67 16.25 -10.79
N ALA A 142 3.34 16.34 -9.49
CA ALA A 142 4.11 15.70 -8.43
C ALA A 142 4.09 14.17 -8.56
N VAL A 143 2.94 13.56 -8.88
CA VAL A 143 2.83 12.11 -9.15
C VAL A 143 3.76 11.71 -10.30
N THR A 144 3.70 12.42 -11.44
CA THR A 144 4.56 12.16 -12.60
C THR A 144 6.05 12.21 -12.23
N ASN A 145 6.46 13.26 -11.50
CA ASN A 145 7.85 13.42 -11.04
C ASN A 145 8.28 12.32 -10.07
N LEU A 146 7.40 11.89 -9.16
CA LEU A 146 7.67 10.79 -8.24
C LEU A 146 7.81 9.45 -8.99
N ILE A 147 6.98 9.19 -9.99
CA ILE A 147 7.09 7.98 -10.84
C ILE A 147 8.41 7.98 -11.61
N TYR A 148 8.80 9.12 -12.19
CA TYR A 148 10.08 9.24 -12.87
C TYR A 148 11.25 8.93 -11.93
N ARG A 149 11.26 9.53 -10.73
CA ARG A 149 12.28 9.28 -9.70
C ARG A 149 12.27 7.83 -9.25
N ALA A 150 11.11 7.26 -8.93
CA ALA A 150 10.97 5.87 -8.52
C ALA A 150 11.55 4.90 -9.54
N ARG A 151 11.28 5.11 -10.84
CA ARG A 151 11.87 4.31 -11.92
C ARG A 151 13.39 4.43 -11.98
N LYS A 152 13.96 5.60 -11.69
CA LYS A 152 15.41 5.79 -11.61
C LYS A 152 16.00 5.02 -10.43
N THR A 153 15.45 5.20 -9.24
CA THR A 153 15.87 4.49 -8.01
C THR A 153 15.80 2.97 -8.19
N LEU A 154 14.70 2.43 -8.72
CA LEU A 154 14.57 0.99 -8.97
C LEU A 154 15.62 0.43 -9.93
N ARG A 155 16.04 1.22 -10.94
CA ARG A 155 17.10 0.80 -11.87
C ARG A 155 18.47 0.79 -11.20
N GLU A 156 18.74 1.74 -10.32
CA GLU A 156 19.99 1.82 -9.55
C GLU A 156 20.08 0.63 -8.58
N LEU A 157 19.05 0.43 -7.76
CA LEU A 157 18.95 -0.70 -6.84
C LEU A 157 19.09 -2.06 -7.54
N ARG A 158 18.49 -2.21 -8.73
CA ARG A 158 18.64 -3.47 -9.49
C ARG A 158 20.08 -3.70 -9.95
N ARG A 159 20.80 -2.66 -10.37
CA ARG A 159 22.21 -2.78 -10.79
C ARG A 159 23.12 -3.18 -9.65
N GLU A 160 22.84 -2.69 -8.44
CA GLU A 160 23.59 -3.06 -7.24
C GLU A 160 23.38 -4.52 -6.81
N ILE A 161 22.21 -5.10 -7.10
CA ILE A 161 21.93 -6.52 -6.82
C ILE A 161 22.52 -7.43 -7.90
N ASP A 162 22.54 -6.98 -9.15
CA ASP A 162 23.01 -7.76 -10.30
C ASP A 162 24.56 -7.72 -10.47
N GLY A 163 25.26 -6.84 -9.76
CA GLY A 163 26.72 -6.66 -9.80
C GLY A 163 27.44 -7.26 -8.59
#